data_AF-A0A8J6LTN8-F1
#
_entry.id   AF-A0A8J6LTN8-F1
#
_cell.length_a   1.000
_cell.length_b   1.000
_cell.length_c   1.000
_cell.angle_alpha   90.00
_cell.angle_beta   90.00
_cell.angle_gamma   90.00
#
_symmetry.space_group_name_H-M   'P 1'
#
loop_
_entity.id
_entity.type
_entity.pdbx_description
1 polymer ?
#
loop_
_entity_poly.entity_id
_entity_poly.type
_entity_poly.pdbx_seq_one_letter_code
_entity_poly.pdbx_strand_id
1 'polypeptide(L)'
;MAAAGIAFCPTEGDSYRRIEEDPVLAAHPIAQRFRARQALIRAARRRLLAAGAPMLSGIDAGVPTRPFGDYPRDLGALIGEDGLGLTPHQILVSATSGAAAILGLADTGASVPLALGGVA
;
A
#
# COMPACT_ATOMS: atom_id res chain seq x y z
N MET A 1 6.09 16.72 6.12
CA MET A 1 4.67 17.04 5.84
C MET A 1 4.47 17.13 4.34
N ALA A 2 3.46 16.44 3.79
CA ALA A 2 3.17 16.46 2.35
C ALA A 2 2.89 17.88 1.86
N ALA A 3 3.65 18.36 0.88
CA ALA A 3 3.53 19.71 0.33
C ALA A 3 2.15 19.99 -0.33
N ALA A 4 1.38 18.93 -0.62
CA ALA A 4 0.05 18.97 -1.23
C ALA A 4 -1.12 18.99 -0.23
N GLY A 5 -0.86 19.02 1.09
CA GLY A 5 -1.90 19.02 2.13
C GLY A 5 -2.64 17.68 2.33
N ILE A 6 -2.39 16.68 1.48
CA ILE A 6 -3.01 15.35 1.57
C ILE A 6 -1.99 14.29 1.12
N ALA A 7 -1.93 13.16 1.82
CA ALA A 7 -1.31 11.92 1.36
C ALA A 7 -2.33 10.80 1.51
N PHE A 8 -2.20 9.72 0.75
CA PHE A 8 -3.13 8.58 0.84
C PHE A 8 -2.40 7.26 1.05
N CYS A 9 -3.10 6.35 1.73
CA CYS A 9 -2.63 4.99 2.01
C CYS A 9 -3.57 3.98 1.32
N PRO A 10 -3.15 3.35 0.22
CA PRO A 10 -3.96 2.35 -0.44
C PRO A 10 -3.80 1.02 0.30
N THR A 11 -4.62 0.82 1.32
CA THR A 11 -4.71 -0.47 1.99
C THR A 11 -5.48 -1.42 1.07
N GLU A 12 -4.76 -2.32 0.41
CA GLU A 12 -5.30 -3.62 0.02
C GLU A 12 -5.35 -4.50 1.27
N GLY A 13 -6.10 -5.59 1.24
CA GLY A 13 -6.29 -6.30 2.49
C GLY A 13 -6.88 -7.66 2.41
N ASP A 14 -6.66 -8.40 3.50
CA ASP A 14 -7.08 -9.79 3.62
C ASP A 14 -8.58 -9.99 3.36
N SER A 15 -9.42 -9.01 3.69
CA SER A 15 -10.86 -9.07 3.42
C SER A 15 -11.20 -9.20 1.93
N TYR A 16 -10.40 -8.62 1.04
CA TYR A 16 -10.55 -8.76 -0.41
C TYR A 16 -10.20 -10.18 -0.84
N ARG A 17 -9.07 -10.66 -0.36
CA ARG A 17 -8.54 -11.99 -0.66
C ARG A 17 -9.49 -13.10 -0.22
N ARG A 18 -10.05 -13.01 0.99
CA ARG A 18 -11.02 -14.00 1.50
C ARG A 18 -12.23 -14.18 0.59
N ILE A 19 -12.70 -13.11 -0.06
CA ILE A 19 -13.82 -13.17 -1.00
C ILE A 19 -13.42 -13.86 -2.32
N GLU A 20 -12.16 -13.80 -2.72
CA GLU A 20 -11.67 -14.45 -3.93
C GLU A 20 -11.24 -15.90 -3.70
N GLU A 21 -10.66 -16.20 -2.54
CA GLU A 21 -10.14 -17.52 -2.20
C GLU A 21 -11.19 -18.47 -1.61
N ASP A 22 -12.29 -17.96 -1.06
CA ASP A 22 -13.40 -18.78 -0.56
C ASP A 22 -14.53 -18.86 -1.61
N PRO A 23 -14.77 -20.04 -2.23
CA PRO A 23 -15.79 -20.21 -3.26
C PRO A 23 -17.22 -19.91 -2.78
N VAL A 24 -17.52 -20.14 -1.49
CA VAL A 24 -18.83 -19.88 -0.89
C VAL A 24 -19.06 -18.38 -0.79
N LEU A 25 -18.05 -17.64 -0.31
CA LEU A 25 -18.12 -16.17 -0.26
C LEU A 25 -18.10 -15.55 -1.65
N ALA A 26 -17.32 -16.10 -2.59
CA ALA A 26 -17.26 -15.64 -3.97
C ALA A 26 -18.61 -15.71 -4.68
N ALA A 27 -19.39 -16.76 -4.42
CA ALA A 27 -20.73 -16.95 -4.97
C ALA A 27 -21.81 -16.13 -4.25
N HIS A 28 -21.51 -15.59 -3.06
CA HIS A 28 -22.48 -14.82 -2.29
C HIS A 28 -22.77 -13.46 -2.95
N PRO A 29 -24.03 -12.97 -2.98
CA PRO A 29 -24.37 -11.68 -3.62
C PRO A 29 -23.59 -10.46 -3.09
N ILE A 30 -23.05 -10.57 -1.87
CA ILE A 30 -22.21 -9.52 -1.28
C ILE A 30 -20.86 -9.37 -2.00
N ALA A 31 -20.34 -10.43 -2.61
CA ALA A 31 -19.09 -10.41 -3.36
C ALA A 31 -19.18 -9.48 -4.57
N GLN A 32 -20.30 -9.48 -5.29
CA GLN A 32 -20.51 -8.57 -6.42
C GLN A 32 -20.47 -7.10 -5.97
N ARG A 33 -21.18 -6.77 -4.88
CA ARG A 33 -21.18 -5.41 -4.30
C ARG A 33 -19.78 -5.01 -3.84
N PHE A 34 -19.05 -5.94 -3.23
CA PHE A 34 -17.69 -5.72 -2.78
C PHE A 34 -16.75 -5.45 -3.96
N ARG A 35 -16.76 -6.28 -5.01
CA ARG A 35 -15.96 -6.09 -6.25
C ARG A 35 -16.25 -4.73 -6.90
N ALA A 36 -17.52 -4.34 -7.01
CA ALA A 36 -17.91 -3.05 -7.56
C ALA A 36 -17.35 -1.87 -6.74
N ARG A 37 -17.45 -1.95 -5.40
CA ARG A 37 -16.88 -0.92 -4.51
C ARG A 37 -15.36 -0.85 -4.63
N GLN A 38 -14.68 -1.99 -4.77
CA GLN A 38 -13.23 -2.02 -4.93
C GLN A 38 -12.77 -1.41 -6.25
N ALA A 39 -13.48 -1.67 -7.35
CA ALA A 39 -13.20 -1.02 -8.64
C ALA A 39 -13.28 0.51 -8.52
N LEU A 40 -14.29 1.03 -7.80
CA LEU A 40 -14.42 2.48 -7.55
C LEU A 40 -13.26 3.02 -6.70
N ILE A 41 -12.88 2.32 -5.63
CA ILE A 41 -11.77 2.72 -4.76
C ILE A 41 -10.43 2.72 -5.53
N ARG A 42 -10.16 1.68 -6.33
CA ARG A 42 -8.95 1.61 -7.18
C ARG A 42 -8.93 2.74 -8.20
N ALA A 43 -10.05 3.03 -8.86
CA ALA A 43 -10.16 4.15 -9.79
C ALA A 43 -9.88 5.50 -9.10
N ALA A 44 -10.40 5.72 -7.89
CA ALA A 44 -10.11 6.92 -7.11
C ALA A 44 -8.63 7.04 -6.74
N ARG A 45 -8.00 5.95 -6.28
CA ARG A 45 -6.56 5.89 -5.97
C ARG A 45 -5.69 6.19 -7.19
N ARG A 46 -6.04 5.65 -8.37
CA ARG A 46 -5.33 5.96 -9.63
C ARG A 46 -5.43 7.44 -10.01
N ARG A 47 -6.58 8.09 -9.78
CA ARG A 47 -6.73 9.54 -9.99
C ARG A 47 -5.85 10.35 -9.04
N LEU A 48 -5.75 9.94 -7.78
CA LEU A 48 -4.84 10.57 -6.82
C LEU A 48 -3.38 10.44 -7.26
N LEU A 49 -2.96 9.25 -7.69
CA LEU A 49 -1.62 9.02 -8.25
C LEU A 49 -1.35 9.90 -9.47
N ALA A 50 -2.29 9.93 -10.44
CA ALA A 50 -2.17 10.75 -11.64
C ALA A 50 -2.12 12.25 -11.34
N ALA A 51 -2.76 12.70 -10.26
CA ALA A 51 -2.71 14.07 -9.77
C ALA A 51 -1.43 14.40 -8.97
N GLY A 52 -0.52 13.44 -8.78
CA GLY A 52 0.71 13.65 -8.02
C GLY A 52 0.53 13.64 -6.50
N ALA A 53 -0.61 13.13 -5.99
CA ALA A 53 -0.80 12.99 -4.55
C ALA A 53 0.23 12.01 -3.97
N PRO A 54 0.95 12.38 -2.88
CA PRO A 54 1.88 11.47 -2.23
C PRO A 54 1.18 10.20 -1.72
N MET A 55 1.83 9.07 -1.97
CA MET A 55 1.38 7.76 -1.53
C MET A 55 2.34 7.21 -0.48
N LEU A 56 1.81 6.69 0.62
CA LEU A 56 2.54 5.83 1.54
C LEU A 56 1.82 4.49 1.65
N SER A 57 2.57 3.39 1.80
CA SER A 57 1.97 2.08 1.96
C SER A 57 1.80 1.71 3.43
N GLY A 58 0.73 0.97 3.73
CA GLY A 58 0.42 0.49 5.07
C GLY A 58 -0.73 -0.52 5.07
N ILE A 59 -0.72 -1.42 6.05
CA ILE A 59 -1.62 -2.58 6.12
C ILE A 59 -2.81 -2.44 7.05
N ASP A 60 -2.86 -1.34 7.82
CA ASP A 60 -3.88 -1.12 8.85
C ASP A 60 -3.98 -2.31 9.84
N ALA A 61 -2.80 -2.79 10.28
CA ALA A 61 -2.70 -3.89 11.22
C ALA A 61 -2.98 -3.47 12.65
N GLY A 62 -3.37 -4.44 13.47
CA GLY A 62 -3.70 -4.23 14.89
C GLY A 62 -5.14 -4.57 15.26
N VAL A 63 -5.93 -5.06 14.31
CA VAL A 63 -7.29 -5.59 14.53
C VAL A 63 -7.36 -7.08 14.17
N PRO A 64 -8.32 -7.85 14.73
CA PRO A 64 -8.39 -9.31 14.51
C PRO A 64 -8.43 -9.76 13.05
N THR A 65 -8.92 -8.90 12.16
CA THR A 65 -9.02 -9.16 10.71
C THR A 65 -7.79 -8.71 9.91
N ARG A 66 -6.78 -8.12 10.56
CA ARG A 66 -5.57 -7.53 9.94
C ARG A 66 -4.31 -7.85 10.75
N PRO A 67 -3.71 -9.04 10.56
CA PRO A 67 -2.45 -9.40 11.20
C PRO A 67 -1.27 -8.62 10.58
N PHE A 68 -0.19 -8.47 11.34
CA PHE A 68 1.01 -7.74 10.89
C PHE A 68 1.82 -8.46 9.79
N GLY A 69 1.61 -9.77 9.60
CA GLY A 69 2.50 -10.61 8.78
C GLY A 69 2.35 -10.49 7.26
N ASP A 70 1.24 -9.94 6.76
CA ASP A 70 0.90 -9.98 5.33
C ASP A 70 1.41 -8.76 4.52
N TYR A 71 2.23 -7.89 5.12
CA TYR A 71 2.65 -6.64 4.46
C TYR A 71 3.30 -6.80 3.08
N PRO A 72 4.29 -7.68 2.88
CA PRO A 72 4.90 -7.83 1.55
C PRO A 72 3.90 -8.27 0.48
N ARG A 73 2.90 -9.06 0.87
CA ARG A 73 1.85 -9.54 -0.04
C ARG A 73 0.88 -8.42 -0.42
N ASP A 74 0.46 -7.62 0.55
CA ASP A 74 -0.41 -6.45 0.30
C ASP A 74 0.27 -5.42 -0.62
N LEU A 75 1.58 -5.23 -0.46
CA LEU A 75 2.38 -4.40 -1.37
C LEU A 75 2.38 -4.96 -2.81
N GLY A 76 2.50 -6.27 -2.97
CA GLY A 76 2.46 -6.94 -4.26
C GLY A 76 1.13 -6.74 -5.00
N ALA A 77 0.01 -6.71 -4.29
CA ALA A 77 -1.33 -6.51 -4.85
C ALA A 77 -1.54 -5.12 -5.49
N LEU A 78 -0.67 -4.15 -5.18
CA LEU A 78 -0.72 -2.80 -5.75
C LEU A 78 0.01 -2.69 -7.09
N ILE A 79 0.81 -3.68 -7.47
CA ILE A 79 1.68 -3.67 -8.65
C ILE A 79 0.87 -3.99 -9.92
N GLY A 80 1.22 -3.33 -11.02
CA GLY A 80 0.66 -3.64 -12.35
C GLY A 80 -0.77 -3.17 -12.57
N GLU A 81 -1.32 -3.51 -13.73
CA GLU A 81 -2.61 -2.98 -14.21
C GLU A 81 -3.82 -3.45 -13.41
N ASP A 82 -3.75 -4.61 -12.76
CA ASP A 82 -4.83 -5.12 -11.90
C ASP A 82 -4.85 -4.42 -10.53
N GLY A 83 -3.71 -3.87 -10.11
CA GLY A 83 -3.52 -3.07 -8.89
C GLY A 83 -3.71 -1.57 -9.15
N LEU A 84 -2.68 -0.78 -8.88
CA LEU A 84 -2.67 0.67 -9.07
C LEU A 84 -1.82 1.15 -10.26
N GLY A 85 -1.28 0.24 -11.07
CA GLY A 85 -0.37 0.57 -12.16
C GLY A 85 1.05 0.92 -11.68
N LEU A 86 1.38 0.57 -10.44
CA LEU A 86 2.68 0.86 -9.85
C LEU A 86 3.71 -0.19 -10.24
N THR A 87 4.96 0.25 -10.35
CA THR A 87 6.12 -0.61 -10.49
C THR A 87 6.58 -1.14 -9.12
N PRO A 88 7.32 -2.26 -9.06
CA PRO A 88 7.91 -2.74 -7.81
C PRO A 88 8.77 -1.69 -7.10
N HIS A 89 9.54 -0.90 -7.86
CA HIS A 89 10.36 0.18 -7.32
C HIS A 89 9.52 1.27 -6.63
N GLN A 90 8.44 1.73 -7.27
CA GLN A 90 7.55 2.74 -6.67
C GLN A 90 6.90 2.24 -5.38
N ILE A 91 6.56 0.95 -5.33
CA ILE A 91 6.03 0.30 -4.12
C ILE A 91 7.06 0.30 -2.98
N LEU A 92 8.31 -0.07 -3.26
CA LEU A 92 9.38 -0.02 -2.27
C LEU A 92 9.59 1.39 -1.74
N VAL A 93 9.63 2.41 -2.62
CA VAL A 93 9.73 3.82 -2.20
C VAL A 93 8.54 4.20 -1.30
N SER A 94 7.31 3.84 -1.67
CA SER A 94 6.12 4.15 -0.88
C SER A 94 6.08 3.48 0.50
N ALA A 95 6.77 2.35 0.66
CA ALA A 95 6.86 1.60 1.92
C ALA A 95 8.09 1.99 2.76
N THR A 96 9.00 2.81 2.21
CA THR A 96 10.28 3.16 2.85
C THR A 96 10.51 4.68 2.84
N SER A 97 11.42 5.19 2.02
CA SER A 97 11.85 6.60 1.99
C SER A 97 10.69 7.56 1.73
N GLY A 98 9.74 7.18 0.88
CA GLY A 98 8.52 7.95 0.63
C GLY A 98 7.64 8.06 1.87
N ALA A 99 7.42 6.94 2.57
CA ALA A 99 6.67 6.94 3.84
C ALA A 99 7.38 7.78 4.90
N ALA A 100 8.70 7.62 5.06
CA ALA A 100 9.51 8.38 6.01
C ALA A 100 9.40 9.90 5.74
N ALA A 101 9.54 10.33 4.49
CA ALA A 101 9.40 11.73 4.11
C ALA A 101 7.99 12.30 4.39
N ILE A 102 6.94 11.52 4.12
CA ILE A 102 5.56 11.92 4.40
C ILE A 102 5.33 12.08 5.90
N LEU A 103 5.81 11.11 6.69
CA LEU A 103 5.68 11.07 8.15
C LEU A 103 6.62 12.02 8.89
N GLY A 104 7.58 12.64 8.19
CA GLY A 104 8.55 13.55 8.80
C GLY A 104 9.65 12.83 9.61
N LEU A 105 9.97 11.59 9.25
CA LEU A 105 11.04 10.80 9.86
C LEU A 105 12.33 11.01 9.07
N ALA A 106 13.31 11.67 9.68
CA ALA A 106 14.52 12.12 9.00
C ALA A 106 15.66 11.09 8.97
N ASP A 107 15.60 10.08 9.84
CA ASP A 107 16.69 9.15 10.16
C ASP A 107 16.39 7.69 9.74
N THR A 108 15.34 7.48 8.95
CA THR A 108 14.90 6.14 8.53
C THR A 108 14.39 6.12 7.08
N GLY A 109 14.07 4.93 6.57
CA GLY A 109 13.47 4.74 5.25
C GLY A 109 14.46 4.70 4.08
N ALA A 110 15.76 4.85 4.31
CA ALA A 110 16.81 4.67 3.30
C ALA A 110 17.97 3.86 3.86
N SER A 111 18.56 3.00 3.01
CA SER A 111 19.85 2.39 3.29
C SER A 111 20.94 3.42 2.97
N VAL A 112 21.37 4.19 3.97
CA VAL A 112 22.55 5.04 3.85
C VAL A 112 23.80 4.21 4.18
N PRO A 113 24.93 4.42 3.49
CA PRO A 113 26.20 3.87 3.95
C PRO A 113 26.43 4.36 5.37
N LEU A 114 26.48 3.44 6.34
CA LEU A 114 27.21 3.72 7.57
C LEU A 114 28.65 3.94 7.11
N ALA A 115 29.17 5.16 7.29
CA ALA A 115 30.59 5.37 7.22
C ALA A 115 31.19 4.41 8.25
N LEU A 116 31.71 3.26 7.78
CA LEU A 116 32.55 2.41 8.58
C LEU A 116 33.77 3.27 8.89
N GLY A 117 33.71 3.96 10.02
CA GLY A 117 34.84 4.67 10.57
C GLY A 117 35.99 3.68 10.59
N GLY A 118 37.03 3.98 9.82
CA GLY A 118 38.22 3.18 9.76
C GLY A 118 38.70 2.92 11.17
N VAL A 119 38.61 1.66 11.58
CA VAL A 119 39.42 1.17 12.69
C VAL A 119 40.82 1.05 12.10
N ALA A 120 41.59 2.13 12.25
CA ALA A 120 43.02 2.17 12.02
C ALA A 120 43.74 1.39 13.13
#